data_AF-A0A120EWM9-F1
#
_entry.id   AF-A0A120EWM9-F1
#
_cell.length_a   1.000
_cell.length_b   1.000
_cell.length_c   1.000
_cell.angle_alpha   90.00
_cell.angle_beta   90.00
_cell.angle_gamma   90.00
#
_symmetry.space_group_name_H-M   'P 1'
#
loop_
_entity.id
_entity.type
_entity.pdbx_description
1 polymer ?
#
loop_
_entity_poly.entity_id
_entity_poly.type
_entity_poly.pdbx_seq_one_letter_code
_entity_poly.pdbx_strand_id
1 'polypeptide(L)'
;MKMGMRGAVASLLMGMAVVAGGASAQAPAAAKPAALGSEKQKVSYAIGMDVARSFEPIAQDIDLDAMQRAIENAFKGGKPLLSDEQAQATDTALRTQMAARSGQPVPGMAPGSQPPPVSKQNVGLMLGDRAVGPSLARIQNEIDLATLMGAVRTVFAKGDTAMTQEQATATLQAFSASKQAAAATENREKGNAFLAQNKTQKGVVTTPSGLQYMVLRQGSGERPMPTSKVRVNYEGKLINGEVFDSSYKTGQPAEFSLSQVVPGWSEGVALMPVGSKYRFWIPSNLGYGPQGTPGGPIGPDAMLTFDVELLGILQ
;
A
#
# COMPACT_ATOMS: atom_id res chain seq x y z
N MET A 1 24.05 3.75 -8.27
CA MET A 1 23.01 3.86 -7.23
C MET A 1 21.65 3.62 -7.88
N LYS A 2 20.98 2.51 -7.56
CA LYS A 2 19.65 2.16 -8.08
C LYS A 2 18.59 2.97 -7.34
N MET A 3 18.01 3.97 -7.97
CA MET A 3 16.89 4.72 -7.41
C MET A 3 15.62 4.15 -8.04
N GLY A 4 14.98 3.23 -7.30
CA GLY A 4 13.75 2.59 -7.73
C GLY A 4 12.64 3.62 -7.93
N MET A 5 11.94 3.49 -9.05
CA MET A 5 10.67 4.17 -9.33
C MET A 5 9.63 3.61 -8.36
N ARG A 6 9.62 4.14 -7.13
CA ARG A 6 8.53 3.90 -6.18
C ARG A 6 7.29 4.58 -6.76
N GLY A 7 6.24 3.80 -6.94
CA GLY A 7 4.97 4.26 -7.50
C GLY A 7 4.50 5.53 -6.81
N ALA A 8 4.30 6.58 -7.58
CA ALA A 8 3.60 7.77 -7.13
C ALA A 8 2.10 7.48 -7.10
N VAL A 9 1.67 6.67 -6.13
CA VAL A 9 0.40 6.92 -5.45
C VAL A 9 0.83 7.70 -4.21
N ALA A 10 0.74 9.03 -4.31
CA ALA A 10 1.25 9.92 -3.29
C ALA A 10 0.52 9.67 -1.96
N SER A 11 1.32 9.32 -0.96
CA SER A 11 0.97 9.39 0.44
C SER A 11 0.42 10.77 0.79
N LEU A 12 -0.79 10.82 1.34
CA LEU A 12 -1.38 12.01 1.95
C LEU A 12 -0.44 12.61 2.99
N LEU A 13 0.20 13.76 2.72
CA LEU A 13 0.66 14.70 3.75
C LEU A 13 0.64 16.16 3.24
N MET A 14 0.29 17.05 4.18
CA MET A 14 -0.04 18.48 4.09
C MET A 14 0.99 19.40 3.41
N GLY A 15 0.49 20.49 2.83
CA GLY A 15 1.24 21.74 2.61
C GLY A 15 0.49 22.77 1.76
N MET A 16 -0.23 23.69 2.41
CA MET A 16 -0.84 24.88 1.79
C MET A 16 0.24 25.88 1.33
N ALA A 17 0.07 26.45 0.14
CA ALA A 17 0.45 27.84 -0.16
C ALA A 17 -0.40 28.39 -1.30
N VAL A 18 -1.05 29.52 -1.01
CA VAL A 18 -1.97 30.28 -1.89
C VAL A 18 -1.16 31.14 -2.86
N VAL A 19 -1.49 31.12 -4.16
CA VAL A 19 -1.19 32.24 -5.06
C VAL A 19 -2.40 32.54 -5.93
N ALA A 20 -2.79 33.82 -5.92
CA ALA A 20 -3.94 34.39 -6.58
C ALA A 20 -3.67 34.73 -8.06
N GLY A 21 -4.74 34.65 -8.86
CA GLY A 21 -5.08 35.68 -9.85
C GLY A 21 -4.40 35.63 -11.23
N GLY A 22 -5.14 35.17 -12.24
CA GLY A 22 -4.83 35.41 -13.64
C GLY A 22 -5.98 34.97 -14.55
N ALA A 23 -6.88 35.88 -14.89
CA ALA A 23 -7.96 35.65 -15.84
C ALA A 23 -7.40 35.43 -17.26
N SER A 24 -7.85 34.39 -17.96
CA SER A 24 -7.68 34.29 -19.42
C SER A 24 -8.82 33.52 -20.10
N ALA A 25 -9.06 33.94 -21.33
CA ALA A 25 -10.18 33.72 -22.25
C ALA A 25 -10.90 32.35 -22.22
N GLN A 26 -12.23 32.43 -22.27
CA GLN A 26 -13.16 31.29 -22.36
C GLN A 26 -13.01 30.53 -23.69
N ALA A 27 -12.51 29.30 -23.57
CA ALA A 27 -12.73 28.23 -24.54
C ALA A 27 -14.22 27.82 -24.53
N PRO A 28 -14.74 27.21 -25.61
CA PRO A 28 -16.15 26.78 -25.67
C PRO A 28 -16.46 25.84 -24.49
N ALA A 29 -17.55 26.15 -23.78
CA ALA A 29 -17.94 25.49 -22.54
C ALA A 29 -17.99 23.97 -22.73
N ALA A 30 -17.09 23.27 -22.03
CA ALA A 30 -17.20 21.83 -21.86
C ALA A 30 -18.56 21.52 -21.22
N ALA A 31 -19.26 20.52 -21.74
CA ALA A 31 -20.55 20.10 -21.21
C ALA A 31 -20.42 19.84 -19.69
N LYS A 32 -21.35 20.42 -18.92
CA LYS A 32 -21.41 20.27 -17.46
C LYS A 32 -21.34 18.77 -17.11
N PRO A 33 -20.40 18.32 -16.27
CA PRO A 33 -20.29 16.91 -15.93
C PRO A 33 -21.62 16.40 -15.36
N ALA A 34 -22.05 15.22 -15.81
CA ALA A 34 -23.23 14.57 -15.28
C ALA A 34 -23.14 14.47 -13.74
N ALA A 35 -24.26 14.71 -13.05
CA ALA A 35 -24.29 14.65 -11.59
C ALA A 35 -23.85 13.26 -11.10
N LEU A 36 -22.89 13.23 -10.17
CA LEU A 36 -22.38 12.00 -9.59
C LEU A 36 -23.40 11.42 -8.60
N GLY A 37 -24.23 10.50 -9.09
CA GLY A 37 -25.41 9.98 -8.37
C GLY A 37 -25.09 8.94 -7.30
N SER A 38 -24.03 8.13 -7.48
CA SER A 38 -23.65 7.05 -6.56
C SER A 38 -22.32 7.31 -5.84
N GLU A 39 -22.11 6.66 -4.69
CA GLU A 39 -20.82 6.69 -3.97
C GLU A 39 -19.69 6.14 -4.84
N LYS A 40 -19.94 5.02 -5.54
CA LYS A 40 -19.02 4.44 -6.53
C LYS A 40 -18.58 5.47 -7.57
N GLN A 41 -19.50 6.24 -8.15
CA GLN A 41 -19.16 7.29 -9.12
C GLN A 41 -18.36 8.43 -8.48
N LYS A 42 -18.72 8.87 -7.25
CA LYS A 42 -17.98 9.91 -6.53
C LYS A 42 -16.54 9.48 -6.27
N VAL A 43 -16.33 8.27 -5.75
CA VAL A 43 -14.99 7.70 -5.52
C VAL A 43 -14.22 7.61 -6.83
N SER A 44 -14.85 7.10 -7.89
CA SER A 44 -14.21 6.97 -9.22
C SER A 44 -13.77 8.30 -9.79
N TYR A 45 -14.62 9.32 -9.70
CA TYR A 45 -14.32 10.66 -10.19
C TYR A 45 -13.20 11.31 -9.37
N ALA A 46 -13.24 11.17 -8.04
CA ALA A 46 -12.20 11.68 -7.14
C ALA A 46 -10.83 11.04 -7.43
N ILE A 47 -10.79 9.71 -7.65
CA ILE A 47 -9.58 8.99 -8.09
C ILE A 47 -9.09 9.54 -9.43
N GLY A 48 -9.99 9.74 -10.39
CA GLY A 48 -9.61 10.26 -11.70
C GLY A 48 -9.02 11.67 -11.63
N MET A 49 -9.55 12.54 -10.76
CA MET A 49 -8.96 13.85 -10.50
C MET A 49 -7.56 13.76 -9.87
N ASP A 50 -7.36 12.84 -8.93
CA ASP A 50 -6.07 12.61 -8.26
C ASP A 50 -5.01 12.06 -9.24
N VAL A 51 -5.40 11.07 -10.06
CA VAL A 51 -4.58 10.52 -11.15
C VAL A 51 -4.19 11.62 -12.13
N ALA A 52 -5.14 12.44 -12.57
CA ALA A 52 -4.85 13.53 -13.50
C ALA A 52 -3.82 14.51 -12.92
N ARG A 53 -4.01 14.99 -11.70
CA ARG A 53 -3.04 15.93 -11.10
C ARG A 53 -1.66 15.33 -10.93
N SER A 54 -1.58 14.05 -10.59
CA SER A 54 -0.30 13.33 -10.48
C SER A 54 0.50 13.31 -11.79
N PHE A 55 -0.19 13.42 -12.94
CA PHE A 55 0.41 13.38 -14.26
C PHE A 55 0.29 14.70 -15.04
N GLU A 56 -0.16 15.78 -14.41
CA GLU A 56 -0.32 17.09 -15.05
C GLU A 56 0.97 17.59 -15.76
N PRO A 57 2.19 17.45 -15.20
CA PRO A 57 3.42 17.90 -15.85
C PRO A 57 3.72 17.23 -17.20
N ILE A 58 3.12 16.06 -17.45
CA ILE A 58 3.31 15.26 -18.67
C ILE A 58 1.99 15.04 -19.42
N ALA A 59 0.91 15.76 -19.08
CA ALA A 59 -0.42 15.56 -19.65
C ALA A 59 -0.42 15.59 -21.19
N GLN A 60 0.39 16.47 -21.79
CA GLN A 60 0.51 16.59 -23.24
C GLN A 60 1.18 15.38 -23.92
N ASP A 61 1.87 14.53 -23.18
CA ASP A 61 2.58 13.35 -23.67
C ASP A 61 1.83 12.04 -23.43
N ILE A 62 0.62 12.10 -22.88
CA ILE A 62 -0.16 10.90 -22.55
C ILE A 62 -1.21 10.66 -23.62
N ASP A 63 -1.23 9.45 -24.16
CA ASP A 63 -2.39 8.91 -24.87
C ASP A 63 -3.34 8.26 -23.85
N LEU A 64 -4.49 8.91 -23.62
CA LEU A 64 -5.47 8.47 -22.61
C LEU A 64 -6.21 7.20 -23.01
N ASP A 65 -6.35 6.91 -24.30
CA ASP A 65 -7.01 5.69 -24.77
C ASP A 65 -6.07 4.49 -24.62
N ALA A 66 -4.79 4.70 -24.90
CA ALA A 66 -3.74 3.73 -24.58
C ALA A 66 -3.65 3.44 -23.07
N MET A 67 -3.72 4.49 -22.24
CA MET A 67 -3.76 4.37 -20.78
C MET A 67 -4.98 3.58 -20.31
N GLN A 68 -6.17 3.91 -20.82
CA GLN A 68 -7.40 3.18 -20.50
C GLN A 68 -7.28 1.70 -20.87
N ARG A 69 -6.77 1.39 -22.07
CA ARG A 69 -6.58 0.00 -22.54
C ARG A 69 -5.66 -0.80 -21.61
N ALA A 70 -4.58 -0.20 -21.13
CA ALA A 70 -3.66 -0.83 -20.18
C ALA A 70 -4.30 -1.06 -18.80
N ILE A 71 -5.11 -0.12 -18.31
CA ILE A 71 -5.88 -0.30 -17.06
C ILE A 71 -6.89 -1.44 -17.20
N GLU A 72 -7.64 -1.50 -18.30
CA GLU A 72 -8.60 -2.58 -18.57
C GLU A 72 -7.91 -3.95 -18.67
N ASN A 73 -6.72 -3.99 -19.29
CA ASN A 73 -5.91 -5.20 -19.34
C ASN A 73 -5.47 -5.65 -17.93
N ALA A 74 -5.06 -4.72 -17.07
CA ALA A 74 -4.71 -5.01 -15.67
C ALA A 74 -5.92 -5.55 -14.88
N PHE A 75 -7.13 -5.02 -15.10
CA PHE A 75 -8.35 -5.50 -14.44
C PHE A 75 -8.65 -6.96 -14.80
N LYS A 76 -8.34 -7.35 -16.05
CA LYS A 76 -8.45 -8.73 -16.54
C LYS A 76 -7.32 -9.64 -16.06
N GLY A 77 -6.39 -9.15 -15.23
CA GLY A 77 -5.20 -9.91 -14.81
C GLY A 77 -4.19 -10.14 -15.93
N GLY A 78 -4.25 -9.35 -17.00
CA GLY A 78 -3.34 -9.43 -18.13
C GLY A 78 -1.91 -9.01 -17.75
N LYS A 79 -0.93 -9.54 -18.48
CA LYS A 79 0.46 -9.06 -18.41
C LYS A 79 0.56 -7.66 -19.02
N PRO A 80 1.55 -6.84 -18.61
CA PRO A 80 1.77 -5.52 -19.20
C PRO A 80 1.78 -5.56 -20.73
N LEU A 81 1.05 -4.63 -21.35
CA LEU A 81 0.99 -4.47 -22.81
C LEU A 81 2.29 -3.90 -23.38
N LEU A 82 3.05 -3.18 -22.55
CA LEU A 82 4.39 -2.67 -22.88
C LEU A 82 5.47 -3.52 -22.22
N SER A 83 6.41 -4.06 -23.00
CA SER A 83 7.55 -4.83 -22.47
C SER A 83 8.42 -3.98 -21.54
N ASP A 84 9.22 -4.63 -20.68
CA ASP A 84 10.08 -3.91 -19.72
C ASP A 84 11.14 -3.05 -20.41
N GLU A 85 11.71 -3.53 -21.51
CA GLU A 85 12.66 -2.76 -22.34
C GLU A 85 11.99 -1.52 -22.94
N GLN A 86 10.81 -1.68 -23.54
CA GLN A 86 10.06 -0.56 -24.10
C GLN A 86 9.63 0.46 -23.03
N ALA A 87 9.30 -0.01 -21.83
CA ALA A 87 8.95 0.86 -20.72
C ALA A 87 10.16 1.65 -20.20
N GLN A 88 11.31 1.01 -20.05
CA GLN A 88 12.56 1.69 -19.66
C GLN A 88 12.98 2.73 -20.70
N ALA A 89 12.88 2.38 -21.99
CA ALA A 89 13.15 3.31 -23.08
C ALA A 89 12.18 4.51 -23.06
N THR A 90 10.90 4.25 -22.82
CA THR A 90 9.85 5.29 -22.74
C THR A 90 10.06 6.21 -21.52
N ASP A 91 10.36 5.67 -20.34
CA ASP A 91 10.69 6.47 -19.14
C ASP A 91 11.92 7.34 -19.38
N THR A 92 12.98 6.78 -19.97
CA THR A 92 14.20 7.53 -20.29
C THR A 92 13.92 8.67 -21.26
N ALA A 93 13.18 8.41 -22.34
CA ALA A 93 12.81 9.42 -23.32
C ALA A 93 11.94 10.52 -22.70
N LEU A 94 10.95 10.15 -21.88
CA LEU A 94 10.07 11.09 -21.20
C LEU A 94 10.86 11.99 -20.23
N ARG A 95 11.75 11.42 -19.42
CA ARG A 95 12.63 12.18 -18.50
C ARG A 95 13.51 13.16 -19.26
N THR A 96 14.12 12.72 -20.35
CA THR A 96 14.94 13.59 -21.21
C THR A 96 14.12 14.73 -21.79
N GLN A 97 12.88 14.46 -22.22
CA GLN A 97 11.99 15.48 -22.75
C GLN A 97 11.53 16.47 -21.68
N MET A 98 11.26 16.01 -20.45
CA MET A 98 10.96 16.88 -19.30
C MET A 98 12.17 17.74 -18.88
N ALA A 99 13.37 17.17 -18.86
CA ALA A 99 14.61 17.90 -18.60
C ALA A 99 14.82 19.03 -19.62
N ALA A 100 14.67 18.72 -20.92
CA ALA A 100 14.76 19.73 -21.97
C ALA A 100 13.72 20.86 -21.82
N ARG A 101 12.46 20.52 -21.49
CA ARG A 101 11.39 21.52 -21.27
C ARG A 101 11.62 22.40 -20.05
N SER A 102 12.27 21.85 -19.02
CA SER A 102 12.62 22.59 -17.80
C SER A 102 13.95 23.34 -17.91
N GLY A 103 14.59 23.35 -19.09
CA GLY A 103 15.89 24.00 -19.32
C GLY A 103 17.07 23.30 -18.65
N GLN A 104 16.89 22.07 -18.17
CA GLN A 104 17.96 21.28 -17.57
C GLN A 104 18.88 20.71 -18.66
N PRO A 105 20.20 20.62 -18.42
CA PRO A 105 21.13 20.02 -19.35
C PRO A 105 20.83 18.54 -19.53
N VAL A 106 20.75 18.09 -20.78
CA VAL A 106 20.57 16.68 -21.14
C VAL A 106 21.95 16.08 -21.46
N PRO A 107 22.38 15.00 -20.79
CA PRO A 107 23.66 14.34 -21.08
C PRO A 107 23.78 13.95 -22.55
N GLY A 108 24.90 14.31 -23.18
CA GLY A 108 25.18 13.99 -24.58
C GLY A 108 24.45 14.86 -25.61
N MET A 109 23.77 15.92 -25.18
CA MET A 109 23.07 16.87 -26.04
C MET A 109 23.59 18.30 -25.82
N ALA A 110 23.63 19.09 -26.89
CA ALA A 110 24.03 20.50 -26.81
C ALA A 110 22.97 21.31 -26.04
N PRO A 111 23.36 22.33 -25.25
CA PRO A 111 22.40 23.20 -24.58
C PRO A 111 21.39 23.79 -25.57
N GLY A 112 20.10 23.63 -25.29
CA GLY A 112 19.01 24.11 -26.14
C GLY A 112 18.58 23.18 -27.27
N SER A 113 19.21 22.00 -27.46
CA SER A 113 18.73 21.02 -28.44
C SER A 113 17.46 20.31 -27.96
N GLN A 114 16.53 20.05 -28.87
CA GLN A 114 15.31 19.29 -28.57
C GLN A 114 15.56 17.78 -28.71
N PRO A 115 15.24 16.97 -27.69
CA PRO A 115 15.35 15.52 -27.79
C PRO A 115 14.26 14.93 -28.71
N PRO A 116 14.45 13.69 -29.20
CA PRO A 116 13.42 12.99 -29.96
C PRO A 116 12.08 12.94 -29.22
N PRO A 117 10.95 13.06 -29.93
CA PRO A 117 9.63 13.03 -29.31
C PRO A 117 9.35 11.65 -28.70
N VAL A 118 8.81 11.64 -27.47
CA VAL A 118 8.33 10.40 -26.85
C VAL A 118 7.03 9.92 -27.50
N SER A 119 6.89 8.60 -27.65
CA SER A 119 5.62 8.00 -28.11
C SER A 119 4.55 8.15 -27.04
N LYS A 120 3.52 8.98 -27.32
CA LYS A 120 2.41 9.20 -26.37
C LYS A 120 1.64 7.92 -26.05
N GLN A 121 1.50 7.05 -27.05
CA GLN A 121 0.90 5.73 -26.89
C GLN A 121 1.69 4.89 -25.87
N ASN A 122 3.01 4.87 -25.99
CA ASN A 122 3.84 4.11 -25.04
C ASN A 122 3.80 4.73 -23.64
N VAL A 123 3.75 6.06 -23.53
CA VAL A 123 3.58 6.73 -22.23
C VAL A 123 2.24 6.32 -21.61
N GLY A 124 1.15 6.36 -22.37
CA GLY A 124 -0.17 5.91 -21.92
C GLY A 124 -0.17 4.46 -21.44
N LEU A 125 0.34 3.53 -22.27
CA LEU A 125 0.47 2.11 -21.90
C LEU A 125 1.34 1.92 -20.66
N MET A 126 2.48 2.61 -20.58
CA MET A 126 3.41 2.52 -19.45
C MET A 126 2.73 2.95 -18.14
N LEU A 127 2.03 4.09 -18.14
CA LEU A 127 1.34 4.59 -16.95
C LEU A 127 0.18 3.67 -16.55
N GLY A 128 -0.61 3.20 -17.52
CA GLY A 128 -1.69 2.25 -17.26
C GLY A 128 -1.19 0.91 -16.72
N ASP A 129 -0.14 0.33 -17.31
CA ASP A 129 0.38 -0.98 -16.94
C ASP A 129 1.12 -0.97 -15.59
N ARG A 130 1.87 0.11 -15.29
CA ARG A 130 2.85 0.11 -14.19
C ARG A 130 2.49 1.03 -13.02
N ALA A 131 1.73 2.08 -13.25
CA ALA A 131 1.39 3.05 -12.21
C ALA A 131 -0.07 2.89 -11.74
N VAL A 132 -1.02 2.99 -12.68
CA VAL A 132 -2.43 3.14 -12.34
C VAL A 132 -3.15 1.79 -12.29
N GLY A 133 -3.00 0.96 -13.33
CA GLY A 133 -3.73 -0.31 -13.48
C GLY A 133 -3.58 -1.26 -12.29
N PRO A 134 -2.36 -1.62 -11.85
CA PRO A 134 -2.17 -2.55 -10.72
C PRO A 134 -2.79 -2.05 -9.40
N SER A 135 -2.76 -0.75 -9.17
CA SER A 135 -3.33 -0.12 -7.97
C SER A 135 -4.86 -0.18 -8.02
N LEU A 136 -5.46 0.18 -9.16
CA LEU A 136 -6.90 0.16 -9.35
C LEU A 136 -7.49 -1.26 -9.44
N ALA A 137 -6.72 -2.24 -9.92
CA ALA A 137 -7.18 -3.63 -10.03
C ALA A 137 -7.61 -4.22 -8.68
N ARG A 138 -7.03 -3.75 -7.57
CA ARG A 138 -7.37 -4.17 -6.20
C ARG A 138 -8.75 -3.69 -5.73
N ILE A 139 -9.25 -2.61 -6.33
CA ILE A 139 -10.53 -1.98 -5.99
C ILE A 139 -11.47 -1.91 -7.21
N GLN A 140 -11.20 -2.70 -8.26
CA GLN A 140 -11.91 -2.60 -9.54
C GLN A 140 -13.43 -2.74 -9.44
N ASN A 141 -13.92 -3.52 -8.46
CA ASN A 141 -15.35 -3.72 -8.22
C ASN A 141 -16.03 -2.48 -7.61
N GLU A 142 -15.25 -1.57 -7.04
CA GLU A 142 -15.69 -0.40 -6.29
C GLU A 142 -15.57 0.89 -7.06
N ILE A 143 -15.05 0.81 -8.29
CA ILE A 143 -14.83 1.94 -9.19
C ILE A 143 -15.53 1.72 -10.52
N ASP A 144 -15.90 2.82 -11.15
CA ASP A 144 -16.44 2.92 -12.49
C ASP A 144 -15.37 3.56 -13.38
N LEU A 145 -14.74 2.74 -14.23
CA LEU A 145 -13.61 3.17 -15.04
C LEU A 145 -13.98 4.30 -16.02
N ALA A 146 -15.20 4.29 -16.54
CA ALA A 146 -15.68 5.34 -17.45
C ALA A 146 -15.74 6.70 -16.74
N THR A 147 -16.30 6.74 -15.52
CA THR A 147 -16.35 7.95 -14.67
C THR A 147 -14.95 8.43 -14.31
N LEU A 148 -14.05 7.50 -13.94
CA LEU A 148 -12.66 7.82 -13.62
C LEU A 148 -11.92 8.45 -14.81
N MET A 149 -11.95 7.79 -15.97
CA MET A 149 -11.29 8.30 -17.18
C MET A 149 -11.96 9.58 -17.71
N GLY A 150 -13.26 9.75 -17.47
CA GLY A 150 -13.97 11.01 -17.70
C GLY A 150 -13.36 12.16 -16.89
N ALA A 151 -13.14 11.95 -15.59
CA ALA A 151 -12.49 12.95 -14.73
C ALA A 151 -11.06 13.27 -15.20
N VAL A 152 -10.28 12.27 -15.60
CA VAL A 152 -8.92 12.48 -16.14
C VAL A 152 -8.95 13.38 -17.37
N ARG A 153 -9.84 13.08 -18.32
CA ARG A 153 -10.02 13.89 -19.53
C ARG A 153 -10.45 15.33 -19.20
N THR A 154 -11.40 15.51 -18.28
CA THR A 154 -11.85 16.84 -17.85
C THR A 154 -10.71 17.67 -17.26
N VAL A 155 -9.92 17.10 -16.34
CA VAL A 155 -8.82 17.83 -15.69
C VAL A 155 -7.71 18.18 -16.69
N PHE A 156 -7.30 17.25 -17.56
CA PHE A 156 -6.29 17.52 -18.59
C PHE A 156 -6.74 18.57 -19.61
N ALA A 157 -8.03 18.63 -19.93
CA ALA A 157 -8.61 19.67 -20.78
C ALA A 157 -8.80 21.02 -20.06
N LYS A 158 -8.44 21.11 -18.76
CA LYS A 158 -8.71 22.27 -17.90
C LYS A 158 -10.19 22.67 -17.90
N GLY A 159 -11.08 21.68 -18.02
CA GLY A 159 -12.53 21.87 -18.02
C GLY A 159 -13.12 21.94 -16.61
N ASP A 160 -14.40 22.29 -16.53
CA ASP A 160 -15.14 22.34 -15.26
C ASP A 160 -15.33 20.94 -14.67
N THR A 161 -14.85 20.73 -13.44
CA THR A 161 -14.93 19.43 -12.76
C THR A 161 -16.26 19.24 -12.04
N ALA A 162 -16.70 17.98 -11.93
CA ALA A 162 -17.95 17.60 -11.27
C ALA A 162 -17.92 17.78 -9.74
N MET A 163 -16.72 17.88 -9.17
CA MET A 163 -16.47 18.14 -7.76
C MET A 163 -15.24 19.02 -7.60
N THR A 164 -15.14 19.73 -6.47
CA THR A 164 -13.97 20.53 -6.10
C THR A 164 -12.82 19.63 -5.65
N GLN A 165 -11.62 20.20 -5.53
CA GLN A 165 -10.48 19.45 -5.01
C GLN A 165 -10.65 19.02 -3.55
N GLU A 166 -11.26 19.88 -2.74
CA GLU A 166 -11.55 19.57 -1.34
C GLU A 166 -12.56 18.42 -1.24
N GLN A 167 -13.59 18.42 -2.10
CA GLN A 167 -14.57 17.33 -2.18
C GLN A 167 -13.93 16.01 -2.63
N ALA A 168 -13.04 16.05 -3.62
CA ALA A 168 -12.31 14.86 -4.07
C ALA A 168 -11.43 14.30 -2.94
N THR A 169 -10.66 15.15 -2.27
CA THR A 169 -9.80 14.76 -1.13
C THR A 169 -10.62 14.15 0.01
N ALA A 170 -11.73 14.79 0.41
CA ALA A 170 -12.62 14.27 1.45
C ALA A 170 -13.24 12.93 1.05
N THR A 171 -13.62 12.77 -0.22
CA THR A 171 -14.18 11.52 -0.76
C THR A 171 -13.16 10.38 -0.66
N LEU A 172 -11.90 10.63 -1.06
CA LEU A 172 -10.84 9.62 -0.97
C LEU A 172 -10.48 9.26 0.48
N GLN A 173 -10.47 10.24 1.38
CA GLN A 173 -10.25 10.00 2.81
C GLN A 173 -11.36 9.14 3.42
N ALA A 174 -12.63 9.47 3.12
CA ALA A 174 -13.78 8.69 3.58
C ALA A 174 -13.76 7.26 3.01
N PHE A 175 -13.44 7.11 1.73
CA PHE A 175 -13.29 5.79 1.10
C PHE A 175 -12.19 4.97 1.77
N SER A 176 -11.00 5.55 1.99
CA SER A 176 -9.90 4.89 2.69
C SER A 176 -10.28 4.48 4.12
N ALA A 177 -10.96 5.35 4.86
CA ALA A 177 -11.42 5.05 6.22
C ALA A 177 -12.45 3.91 6.23
N SER A 178 -13.39 3.91 5.28
CA SER A 178 -14.36 2.82 5.09
C SER A 178 -13.66 1.50 4.77
N LYS A 179 -12.65 1.51 3.89
CA LYS A 179 -11.83 0.34 3.59
C LYS A 179 -11.11 -0.22 4.80
N GLN A 180 -10.50 0.66 5.60
CA GLN A 180 -9.81 0.26 6.83
C GLN A 180 -10.79 -0.33 7.85
N ALA A 181 -11.97 0.27 8.04
CA ALA A 181 -12.99 -0.23 8.95
C ALA A 181 -13.55 -1.61 8.51
N ALA A 182 -13.78 -1.80 7.21
CA ALA A 182 -14.21 -3.08 6.65
C ALA A 182 -13.13 -4.16 6.88
N ALA A 183 -11.87 -3.86 6.57
CA ALA A 183 -10.76 -4.78 6.80
C ALA A 183 -10.58 -5.11 8.30
N ALA A 184 -10.74 -4.12 9.19
CA ALA A 184 -10.68 -4.33 10.63
C ALA A 184 -11.78 -5.29 11.10
N THR A 185 -13.00 -5.09 10.61
CA THR A 185 -14.15 -5.95 10.93
C THR A 185 -13.90 -7.39 10.46
N GLU A 186 -13.50 -7.56 9.20
CA GLU A 186 -13.18 -8.86 8.61
C GLU A 186 -12.06 -9.57 9.37
N ASN A 187 -10.96 -8.87 9.67
CA ASN A 187 -9.84 -9.43 10.42
C ASN A 187 -10.22 -9.83 11.84
N ARG A 188 -11.02 -9.00 12.53
CA ARG A 188 -11.50 -9.29 13.88
C ARG A 188 -12.40 -10.53 13.89
N GLU A 189 -13.33 -10.63 12.95
CA GLU A 189 -14.22 -11.79 12.84
C GLU A 189 -13.43 -13.07 12.53
N LYS A 190 -12.55 -13.04 11.53
CA LYS A 190 -11.71 -14.19 11.17
C LYS A 190 -10.78 -14.59 12.30
N GLY A 191 -10.14 -13.62 12.96
CA GLY A 191 -9.26 -13.85 14.09
C GLY A 191 -10.00 -14.48 15.27
N ASN A 192 -11.16 -13.94 15.64
CA ASN A 192 -11.99 -14.48 16.71
C ASN A 192 -12.50 -15.89 16.40
N ALA A 193 -12.97 -16.13 15.17
CA ALA A 193 -13.41 -17.46 14.73
C ALA A 193 -12.26 -18.48 14.78
N PHE A 194 -11.07 -18.09 14.28
CA PHE A 194 -9.88 -18.91 14.34
C PHE A 194 -9.51 -19.26 15.78
N LEU A 195 -9.42 -18.27 16.67
CA LEU A 195 -9.07 -18.48 18.07
C LEU A 195 -10.11 -19.35 18.80
N ALA A 196 -11.39 -19.17 18.50
CA ALA A 196 -12.47 -19.98 19.07
C ALA A 196 -12.37 -21.47 18.65
N GLN A 197 -11.93 -21.74 17.42
CA GLN A 197 -11.66 -23.10 16.96
C GLN A 197 -10.33 -23.64 17.53
N ASN A 198 -9.27 -22.82 17.49
CA ASN A 198 -7.91 -23.22 17.85
C ASN A 198 -7.79 -23.66 19.31
N LYS A 199 -8.51 -23.00 20.24
CA LYS A 199 -8.51 -23.39 21.67
C LYS A 199 -9.03 -24.82 21.94
N THR A 200 -9.72 -25.43 20.97
CA THR A 200 -10.21 -26.82 21.09
C THR A 200 -9.19 -27.85 20.65
N GLN A 201 -8.09 -27.42 20.01
CA GLN A 201 -7.05 -28.33 19.54
C GLN A 201 -6.20 -28.85 20.70
N LYS A 202 -5.85 -30.13 20.65
CA LYS A 202 -5.01 -30.77 21.66
C LYS A 202 -3.65 -30.08 21.74
N GLY A 203 -3.23 -29.71 22.95
CA GLY A 203 -1.95 -29.06 23.21
C GLY A 203 -2.00 -27.53 23.14
N VAL A 204 -3.13 -26.95 22.72
CA VAL A 204 -3.34 -25.50 22.81
C VAL A 204 -3.78 -25.13 24.21
N VAL A 205 -3.12 -24.14 24.79
CA VAL A 205 -3.43 -23.54 26.10
C VAL A 205 -3.85 -22.10 25.87
N THR A 206 -4.91 -21.66 26.55
CA THR A 206 -5.37 -20.26 26.54
C THR A 206 -5.08 -19.62 27.89
N THR A 207 -4.42 -18.47 27.90
CA THR A 207 -4.15 -17.69 29.12
C THR A 207 -5.35 -16.79 29.46
N PRO A 208 -5.42 -16.21 30.67
CA PRO A 208 -6.49 -15.28 31.04
C PRO A 208 -6.58 -14.02 30.17
N SER A 209 -5.47 -13.58 29.55
CA SER A 209 -5.45 -12.42 28.63
C SER A 209 -6.05 -12.73 27.26
N GLY A 210 -6.26 -14.02 26.95
CA GLY A 210 -6.71 -14.52 25.65
C GLY A 210 -5.59 -14.94 24.71
N LEU A 211 -4.32 -14.81 25.11
CA LEU A 211 -3.20 -15.41 24.38
C LEU A 211 -3.40 -16.93 24.30
N GLN A 212 -3.25 -17.49 23.10
CA GLN A 212 -3.18 -18.94 22.93
C GLN A 212 -1.76 -19.35 22.57
N TYR A 213 -1.32 -20.48 23.09
CA TYR A 213 -0.02 -21.02 22.76
C TYR A 213 -0.02 -22.55 22.73
N MET A 214 1.00 -23.11 22.06
CA MET A 214 1.28 -24.52 22.04
C MET A 214 2.78 -24.75 22.15
N VAL A 215 3.18 -25.68 23.02
CA VAL A 215 4.57 -26.09 23.17
C VAL A 215 4.93 -27.02 22.02
N LEU A 216 5.83 -26.58 21.13
CA LEU A 216 6.34 -27.41 20.03
C LEU A 216 7.56 -28.22 20.46
N ARG A 217 8.42 -27.61 21.29
CA ARG A 217 9.56 -28.25 21.92
C ARG A 217 9.78 -27.65 23.30
N GLN A 218 9.83 -28.50 24.32
CA GLN A 218 10.09 -28.08 25.68
C GLN A 218 11.59 -27.86 25.90
N GLY A 219 11.97 -26.70 26.44
CA GLY A 219 13.30 -26.42 26.96
C GLY A 219 13.37 -26.61 28.47
N SER A 220 14.59 -26.48 29.01
CA SER A 220 14.89 -26.73 30.43
C SER A 220 15.67 -25.61 31.10
N GLY A 221 15.93 -24.50 30.41
CA GLY A 221 16.62 -23.35 30.99
C GLY A 221 15.70 -22.44 31.81
N GLU A 222 16.26 -21.34 32.31
CA GLU A 222 15.51 -20.33 33.06
C GLU A 222 14.44 -19.65 32.19
N ARG A 223 13.44 -19.04 32.83
CA ARG A 223 12.42 -18.22 32.15
C ARG A 223 12.81 -16.74 32.23
N PRO A 224 12.63 -15.97 31.15
CA PRO A 224 12.92 -14.54 31.18
C PRO A 224 11.92 -13.79 32.07
N MET A 225 12.39 -12.72 32.70
CA MET A 225 11.52 -11.74 33.34
C MET A 225 10.90 -10.83 32.26
N PRO A 226 9.75 -10.18 32.51
CA PRO A 226 9.15 -9.24 31.56
C PRO A 226 10.06 -8.06 31.16
N THR A 227 11.10 -7.77 31.95
CA THR A 227 12.11 -6.74 31.68
C THR A 227 13.37 -7.27 31.01
N SER A 228 13.49 -8.59 30.82
CA SER A 228 14.66 -9.22 30.23
C SER A 228 14.82 -8.85 28.76
N LYS A 229 16.08 -8.79 28.33
CA LYS A 229 16.44 -8.85 26.92
C LYS A 229 16.64 -10.33 26.54
N VAL A 230 16.08 -10.75 25.41
CA VAL A 230 16.12 -12.14 24.95
C VAL A 230 16.72 -12.26 23.57
N ARG A 231 17.33 -13.41 23.29
CA ARG A 231 17.76 -13.81 21.94
C ARG A 231 16.88 -14.94 21.44
N VAL A 232 16.34 -14.79 20.23
CA VAL A 232 15.35 -15.72 19.67
C VAL A 232 15.57 -16.00 18.19
N ASN A 233 15.14 -17.17 17.73
CA ASN A 233 14.70 -17.31 16.35
C ASN A 233 13.17 -17.20 16.31
N TYR A 234 12.63 -16.56 15.29
CA TYR A 234 11.18 -16.44 15.18
C TYR A 234 10.70 -16.28 13.73
N GLU A 235 9.42 -16.60 13.53
CA GLU A 235 8.69 -16.34 12.30
C GLU A 235 7.28 -15.87 12.65
N GLY A 236 6.91 -14.68 12.16
CA GLY A 236 5.59 -14.08 12.30
C GLY A 236 4.76 -14.20 11.02
N LYS A 237 3.51 -14.66 11.17
CA LYS A 237 2.57 -14.88 10.08
C LYS A 237 1.22 -14.24 10.36
N LEU A 238 0.59 -13.73 9.31
CA LEU A 238 -0.83 -13.42 9.31
C LEU A 238 -1.66 -14.70 9.23
N ILE A 239 -2.95 -14.60 9.52
CA ILE A 239 -3.89 -15.73 9.49
C ILE A 239 -3.98 -16.41 8.11
N ASN A 240 -3.69 -15.67 7.03
CA ASN A 240 -3.63 -16.19 5.65
C ASN A 240 -2.33 -16.96 5.33
N GLY A 241 -1.40 -17.07 6.30
CA GLY A 241 -0.09 -17.72 6.15
C GLY A 241 1.03 -16.82 5.62
N GLU A 242 0.75 -15.57 5.27
CA GLU A 242 1.75 -14.61 4.81
C GLU A 242 2.76 -14.29 5.91
N VAL A 243 4.05 -14.49 5.62
CA VAL A 243 5.15 -14.20 6.54
C VAL A 243 5.51 -12.71 6.47
N PHE A 244 5.14 -11.96 7.50
CA PHE A 244 5.44 -10.53 7.59
C PHE A 244 6.83 -10.24 8.17
N ASP A 245 7.34 -11.10 9.06
CA ASP A 245 8.67 -10.95 9.65
C ASP A 245 9.27 -12.33 10.03
N SER A 246 10.59 -12.49 9.91
CA SER A 246 11.26 -13.76 10.19
C SER A 246 12.77 -13.58 10.33
N SER A 247 13.34 -14.04 11.46
CA SER A 247 14.80 -14.06 11.66
C SER A 247 15.50 -15.09 10.78
N TYR A 248 14.79 -16.12 10.31
CA TYR A 248 15.35 -17.13 9.43
C TYR A 248 15.68 -16.59 8.03
N LYS A 249 14.99 -15.52 7.58
CA LYS A 249 15.28 -14.87 6.30
C LYS A 249 16.66 -14.21 6.27
N THR A 250 17.14 -13.70 7.41
CA THR A 250 18.46 -13.08 7.55
C THR A 250 19.52 -14.05 8.06
N GLY A 251 19.10 -15.25 8.50
CA GLY A 251 19.98 -16.30 9.01
C GLY A 251 20.62 -15.99 10.36
N GLN A 252 20.18 -14.94 11.06
CA GLN A 252 20.73 -14.50 12.34
C GLN A 252 19.61 -14.40 13.38
N PRO A 253 19.82 -14.88 14.61
CA PRO A 253 18.89 -14.65 15.70
C PRO A 253 18.64 -13.16 15.94
N ALA A 254 17.41 -12.84 16.34
CA ALA A 254 17.03 -11.49 16.72
C ALA A 254 17.13 -11.31 18.23
N GLU A 255 17.35 -10.07 18.67
CA GLU A 255 17.37 -9.69 20.07
C GLU A 255 16.25 -8.69 20.35
N PHE A 256 15.47 -8.94 21.40
CA PHE A 256 14.37 -8.06 21.78
C PHE A 256 14.38 -7.78 23.27
N SER A 257 14.01 -6.57 23.65
CA SER A 257 13.59 -6.26 25.01
C SER A 257 12.12 -6.64 25.17
N LEU A 258 11.78 -7.49 26.14
CA LEU A 258 10.38 -7.91 26.35
C LEU A 258 9.45 -6.76 26.75
N SER A 259 10.01 -5.62 27.18
CA SER A 259 9.27 -4.38 27.45
C SER A 259 8.97 -3.53 26.20
N GLN A 260 9.56 -3.85 25.04
CA GLN A 260 9.43 -3.08 23.80
C GLN A 260 8.72 -3.83 22.67
N VAL A 261 8.23 -5.03 22.96
CA VAL A 261 7.45 -5.85 22.03
C VAL A 261 5.96 -5.79 22.37
N VAL A 262 5.10 -6.29 21.47
CA VAL A 262 3.65 -6.32 21.72
C VAL A 262 3.30 -7.18 22.95
N PRO A 263 2.24 -6.84 23.71
CA PRO A 263 1.93 -7.47 24.99
C PRO A 263 1.88 -9.01 24.95
N GLY A 264 1.26 -9.60 23.92
CA GLY A 264 1.16 -11.05 23.80
C GLY A 264 2.50 -11.75 23.58
N TRP A 265 3.47 -11.04 22.99
CA TRP A 265 4.83 -11.55 22.84
C TRP A 265 5.60 -11.51 24.16
N SER A 266 5.47 -10.40 24.90
CA SER A 266 6.06 -10.26 26.24
C SER A 266 5.53 -11.34 27.20
N GLU A 267 4.21 -11.53 27.23
CA GLU A 267 3.55 -12.57 28.01
C GLU A 267 3.99 -13.97 27.57
N GLY A 268 3.90 -14.28 26.28
CA GLY A 268 4.18 -15.61 25.75
C GLY A 268 5.63 -16.04 25.98
N VAL A 269 6.60 -15.17 25.72
CA VAL A 269 8.02 -15.49 25.88
C VAL A 269 8.41 -15.63 27.36
N ALA A 270 7.78 -14.88 28.27
CA ALA A 270 7.97 -15.07 29.71
C ALA A 270 7.53 -16.47 30.21
N LEU A 271 6.65 -17.16 29.48
CA LEU A 271 6.24 -18.54 29.80
C LEU A 271 7.26 -19.59 29.33
N MET A 272 8.20 -19.22 28.45
CA MET A 272 9.13 -20.15 27.81
C MET A 272 10.39 -20.34 28.65
N PRO A 273 10.71 -21.58 29.06
CA PRO A 273 12.08 -21.92 29.45
C PRO A 273 13.04 -21.72 28.27
N VAL A 274 14.25 -21.22 28.52
CA VAL A 274 15.31 -21.18 27.49
C VAL A 274 15.51 -22.57 26.87
N GLY A 275 15.69 -22.60 25.55
CA GLY A 275 15.77 -23.80 24.72
C GLY A 275 14.42 -24.24 24.12
N SER A 276 13.30 -23.68 24.61
CA SER A 276 11.97 -24.03 24.13
C SER A 276 11.68 -23.46 22.75
N LYS A 277 10.76 -24.13 22.03
CA LYS A 277 10.11 -23.60 20.84
C LYS A 277 8.59 -23.65 21.02
N TYR A 278 7.94 -22.50 21.01
CA TYR A 278 6.50 -22.38 21.20
C TYR A 278 5.87 -21.78 19.94
N ARG A 279 4.60 -22.10 19.70
CA ARG A 279 3.72 -21.37 18.80
C ARG A 279 2.79 -20.50 19.61
N PHE A 280 2.63 -19.25 19.20
CA PHE A 280 1.70 -18.28 19.77
C PHE A 280 0.64 -17.89 18.74
N TRP A 281 -0.61 -17.76 19.18
CA TRP A 281 -1.68 -17.08 18.47
C TRP A 281 -2.13 -15.90 19.30
N ILE A 282 -1.76 -14.70 18.84
CA ILE A 282 -1.88 -13.45 19.57
C ILE A 282 -3.12 -12.71 19.03
N PRO A 283 -4.20 -12.55 19.83
CA PRO A 283 -5.34 -11.74 19.43
C PRO A 283 -4.94 -10.27 19.22
N SER A 284 -5.70 -9.53 18.41
CA SER A 284 -5.29 -8.18 17.98
C SER A 284 -5.04 -7.21 19.14
N ASN A 285 -5.82 -7.31 20.22
CA ASN A 285 -5.68 -6.49 21.44
C ASN A 285 -4.36 -6.74 22.20
N LEU A 286 -3.71 -7.89 21.99
CA LEU A 286 -2.38 -8.21 22.51
C LEU A 286 -1.27 -8.05 21.44
N GLY A 287 -1.66 -7.62 20.22
CA GLY A 287 -0.79 -7.34 19.08
C GLY A 287 -0.78 -5.85 18.73
N TYR A 288 -1.14 -5.52 17.49
CA TYR A 288 -1.15 -4.14 16.96
C TYR A 288 -2.54 -3.47 16.95
N GLY A 289 -3.57 -4.14 17.46
CA GLY A 289 -4.88 -3.56 17.71
C GLY A 289 -5.61 -3.03 16.47
N PRO A 290 -6.58 -2.10 16.66
CA PRO A 290 -7.45 -1.60 15.60
C PRO A 290 -6.77 -0.82 14.48
N GLN A 291 -5.52 -0.39 14.68
CA GLN A 291 -4.77 0.39 13.70
C GLN A 291 -3.81 -0.49 12.88
N GLY A 292 -3.38 -1.63 13.42
CA GLY A 292 -2.31 -2.41 12.80
C GLY A 292 -0.98 -1.63 12.78
N THR A 293 -0.13 -1.92 11.80
CA THR A 293 1.12 -1.19 11.58
C THR A 293 0.95 -0.11 10.49
N PRO A 294 1.21 1.18 10.77
CA PRO A 294 1.12 2.23 9.77
C PRO A 294 2.03 1.97 8.56
N GLY A 295 1.44 1.79 7.38
CA GLY A 295 2.17 1.49 6.14
C GLY A 295 2.89 0.14 6.13
N GLY A 296 2.66 -0.70 7.14
CA GLY A 296 3.26 -2.02 7.27
C GLY A 296 2.33 -3.15 6.82
N PRO A 297 2.84 -4.39 6.83
CA PRO A 297 2.09 -5.56 6.35
C PRO A 297 0.96 -6.01 7.29
N ILE A 298 0.92 -5.51 8.53
CA ILE A 298 -0.08 -5.93 9.52
C ILE A 298 -1.27 -4.97 9.47
N GLY A 299 -2.40 -5.49 8.99
CA GLY A 299 -3.66 -4.76 8.90
C GLY A 299 -4.32 -4.52 10.27
N PRO A 300 -5.38 -3.70 10.30
CA PRO A 300 -6.14 -3.42 11.51
C PRO A 300 -6.79 -4.69 12.05
N ASP A 301 -6.81 -4.84 13.38
CA ASP A 301 -7.38 -5.98 14.09
C ASP A 301 -6.90 -7.36 13.64
N ALA A 302 -5.70 -7.44 13.07
CA ALA A 302 -5.10 -8.70 12.68
C ALA A 302 -4.69 -9.53 13.91
N MET A 303 -5.11 -10.80 13.94
CA MET A 303 -4.51 -11.83 14.79
C MET A 303 -3.16 -12.26 14.20
N LEU A 304 -2.17 -12.48 15.05
CA LEU A 304 -0.82 -12.85 14.65
C LEU A 304 -0.50 -14.27 15.08
N THR A 305 0.18 -15.02 14.23
CA THR A 305 0.79 -16.30 14.59
C THR A 305 2.29 -16.13 14.66
N PHE A 306 2.92 -16.61 15.73
CA PHE A 306 4.37 -16.63 15.85
C PHE A 306 4.86 -18.03 16.20
N ASP A 307 5.90 -18.49 15.51
CA ASP A 307 6.76 -19.55 16.03
C ASP A 307 8.00 -18.92 16.61
N VAL A 308 8.27 -19.16 17.90
CA VAL A 308 9.40 -18.56 18.62
C VAL A 308 10.23 -19.65 19.25
N GLU A 309 11.54 -19.61 19.01
CA GLU A 309 12.55 -20.43 19.67
C GLU A 309 13.40 -19.52 20.57
N LEU A 310 13.32 -19.73 21.88
CA LEU A 310 14.06 -18.94 22.85
C LEU A 310 15.47 -19.51 23.03
N LEU A 311 16.48 -18.78 22.56
CA LEU A 311 17.87 -19.24 22.56
C LEU A 311 18.61 -18.85 23.84
N GLY A 312 18.25 -17.72 24.46
CA GLY A 312 18.87 -17.28 25.69
C GLY A 312 18.31 -15.96 26.22
N ILE A 313 18.70 -15.67 27.46
CA ILE A 313 18.45 -14.39 28.14
C ILE A 313 19.77 -13.62 28.11
N LEU A 314 19.71 -12.36 27.68
CA LEU A 314 20.86 -11.47 27.61
C LEU A 314 20.89 -10.60 28.87
N GLN A 315 22.09 -10.42 29.42
CA GLN A 315 22.34 -9.53 30.56
C GLN A 315 22.24 -8.06 30.15
#